data_AF-A0A431W1Q8-F1
#
_entry.id   AF-A0A431W1Q8-F1
#
_cell.length_a   1.000
_cell.length_b   1.000
_cell.length_c   1.000
_cell.angle_alpha   90.00
_cell.angle_beta   90.00
_cell.angle_gamma   90.00
#
_symmetry.space_group_name_H-M   'P 1'
#
loop_
_entity.id
_entity.type
_entity.pdbx_description
1 polymer ?
#
loop_
_entity_poly.entity_id
_entity_poly.type
_entity_poly.pdbx_seq_one_letter_code
_entity_poly.pdbx_strand_id
1 'polypeptide(L)' 'MSDFPRLMVLLGLVLVGLGLLWAYSPGTLKTLFGWFGHLPGDTRYQNGNTFVFVPWVSMLAISLVLSLLSALLRMFR' A
#
# COMPACT_ATOMS: atom_id res chain seq x y z
N MET A 1 -21.24 4.49 -15.83
CA MET A 1 -21.59 3.07 -15.50
C MET A 1 -20.64 2.06 -16.19
N SER A 2 -19.51 2.49 -16.77
CA SER A 2 -18.47 1.62 -17.36
C SER A 2 -17.23 1.46 -16.48
N ASP A 3 -17.16 2.15 -15.34
CA ASP A 3 -15.97 2.17 -14.47
C ASP A 3 -15.84 0.90 -13.64
N PHE A 4 -16.95 0.31 -13.22
CA PHE A 4 -16.97 -0.86 -12.32
C PHE A 4 -16.34 -2.12 -12.96
N PRO A 5 -16.69 -2.51 -14.21
CA PRO A 5 -16.02 -3.64 -14.88
C PRO A 5 -14.52 -3.41 -15.08
N ARG A 6 -14.13 -2.17 -15.44
CA ARG A 6 -12.72 -1.81 -15.64
C ARG A 6 -11.94 -1.90 -14.33
N LEU A 7 -12.55 -1.46 -13.22
CA LEU A 7 -11.97 -1.56 -11.89
C LEU A 7 -11.78 -3.02 -11.47
N MET A 8 -12.76 -3.91 -11.73
CA MET A 8 -12.60 -5.34 -11.45
C MET A 8 -11.46 -5.98 -12.23
N VAL A 9 -11.32 -5.66 -13.53
CA VAL A 9 -10.21 -6.16 -14.36
C VAL A 9 -8.86 -5.66 -13.84
N LEU A 10 -8.76 -4.37 -13.51
CA LEU A 10 -7.54 -3.78 -12.95
C LEU A 10 -7.16 -4.46 -11.62
N LEU A 11 -8.13 -4.66 -10.74
CA LEU A 11 -7.93 -5.26 -9.42
C LEU A 11 -7.47 -6.73 -9.55
N GLY A 12 -8.07 -7.49 -10.47
CA GLY A 12 -7.63 -8.85 -10.80
C GLY A 12 -6.19 -8.90 -11.31
N LEU A 13 -5.81 -7.97 -12.20
CA LEU A 13 -4.46 -7.90 -12.76
C LEU A 13 -3.42 -7.54 -11.69
N VAL A 14 -3.76 -6.64 -10.77
CA VAL A 14 -2.92 -6.31 -9.60
C VAL A 14 -2.74 -7.54 -8.70
N LEU A 15 -3.81 -8.29 -8.42
CA LEU A 15 -3.74 -9.51 -7.60
C LEU A 15 -2.85 -10.58 -8.23
N VAL A 16 -2.96 -10.79 -9.54
CA VAL A 16 -2.08 -11.73 -10.27
C VAL A 16 -0.62 -11.28 -10.16
N GLY A 17 -0.34 -9.99 -10.38
CA GLY A 17 1.01 -9.44 -10.23
C GLY A 17 1.59 -9.66 -8.84
N LEU A 18 0.81 -9.38 -7.79
CA LEU A 18 1.20 -9.63 -6.40
C LEU A 18 1.46 -11.12 -6.13
N GLY A 19 0.61 -12.01 -6.66
CA GLY A 19 0.78 -13.46 -6.54
C GLY A 19 2.06 -13.97 -7.21
N LEU A 20 2.40 -13.44 -8.39
CA LEU A 20 3.65 -13.77 -9.08
C LEU A 20 4.88 -13.26 -8.32
N LEU A 21 4.85 -12.02 -7.83
CA LEU A 21 5.92 -11.47 -6.99
C LEU A 21 6.12 -12.30 -5.73
N TRP A 22 5.04 -12.76 -5.10
CA TRP A 22 5.10 -13.64 -3.94
C TRP A 22 5.72 -15.00 -4.27
N ALA A 23 5.33 -15.61 -5.39
CA ALA A 23 5.78 -16.93 -5.80
C ALA A 23 7.27 -16.97 -6.22
N TYR A 24 7.72 -15.98 -6.98
CA TYR A 24 9.06 -16.00 -7.59
C TYR A 24 10.08 -15.10 -6.88
N SER A 25 9.65 -14.19 -6.01
CA SER A 25 10.53 -13.24 -5.34
C SER A 25 9.97 -12.82 -3.97
N PRO A 26 9.77 -13.75 -3.03
CA PRO A 26 9.11 -13.48 -1.75
C PRO A 26 9.77 -12.34 -0.94
N GLY A 27 11.08 -12.12 -1.12
CA GLY A 27 11.80 -11.01 -0.52
C GLY A 27 11.38 -9.62 -1.02
N THR A 28 10.94 -9.50 -2.27
CA THR A 28 10.55 -8.20 -2.87
C THR A 28 9.32 -7.62 -2.21
N LEU A 29 8.28 -8.41 -1.95
CA LEU A 29 7.10 -7.97 -1.21
C LEU A 29 7.45 -7.54 0.21
N LYS A 30 8.37 -8.27 0.86
CA LYS A 30 8.86 -7.93 2.21
C LYS A 30 9.62 -6.60 2.20
N THR A 31 10.43 -6.31 1.18
CA THR A 31 11.10 -5.02 1.03
C THR A 31 10.11 -3.89 0.74
N LEU A 32 9.11 -4.16 -0.09
CA LEU A 32 8.14 -3.16 -0.54
C LEU A 32 7.11 -2.77 0.53
N PHE A 33 6.81 -3.65 1.48
CA PHE A 33 5.88 -3.39 2.59
C PHE A 33 6.58 -3.34 3.96
N GLY A 34 7.87 -3.65 4.05
CA GLY A 34 8.60 -3.70 5.32
C GLY A 34 8.75 -2.35 6.01
N TRP A 35 8.75 -1.26 5.24
CA TRP A 35 8.78 0.10 5.78
C TRP A 35 7.45 0.54 6.39
N PHE A 36 6.35 -0.12 6.02
CA PHE A 36 5.01 0.24 6.46
C PHE A 36 4.88 0.10 7.99
N GLY A 37 4.51 1.20 8.66
CA GLY A 37 4.38 1.24 10.11
C GLY A 37 5.70 1.37 10.88
N HIS A 38 6.83 1.55 10.20
CA HIS A 38 8.16 1.72 10.79
C HIS A 38 8.75 3.12 10.54
N LEU A 39 7.94 4.09 10.10
CA LEU A 39 8.40 5.44 9.89
C LEU A 39 8.60 6.15 11.24
N PRO A 40 9.57 7.07 11.34
CA PRO A 40 9.70 7.93 12.51
C PRO A 40 8.40 8.72 12.69
N GLY A 41 7.71 8.48 13.81
CA GLY A 41 6.40 9.05 14.12
C GLY A 41 5.25 8.04 14.09
N ASP A 42 5.42 6.84 13.52
CA ASP A 42 4.44 5.76 13.70
C ASP A 42 4.43 5.31 15.17
N THR A 43 3.27 5.38 15.82
CA THR A 43 3.14 5.10 17.25
C THR A 43 2.94 3.60 17.46
N ARG A 44 3.93 2.96 18.10
CA ARG A 44 3.84 1.60 18.62
C ARG A 44 3.91 1.67 20.12
N TYR A 45 2.77 1.47 20.77
CA TYR A 45 2.70 1.41 22.22
C TYR A 45 2.45 -0.04 22.64
N GLN A 46 3.38 -0.60 23.40
CA GLN A 46 3.27 -1.96 23.94
C GLN A 46 3.38 -1.87 25.46
N ASN A 47 2.36 -2.36 26.16
CA ASN A 47 2.35 -2.45 27.61
C ASN A 47 1.70 -3.76 28.05
N GLY A 48 2.50 -4.70 28.56
CA GLY A 48 2.05 -6.02 28.99
C GLY A 48 1.23 -6.73 27.91
N ASN A 49 -0.07 -6.92 28.15
CA ASN A 49 -1.03 -7.53 27.23
C ASN A 49 -1.66 -6.56 26.21
N THR A 50 -1.38 -5.27 26.29
CA THR A 50 -1.96 -4.26 25.40
C THR A 50 -0.96 -3.82 24.34
N PHE A 51 -1.35 -3.95 23.08
CA PHE A 51 -0.60 -3.47 21.92
C PHE A 51 -1.48 -2.49 21.14
N VAL A 52 -1.03 -1.24 21.03
CA VAL A 52 -1.69 -0.19 20.25
C VAL A 52 -0.75 0.24 19.13
N PHE A 53 -1.20 0.05 17.90
CA PHE A 53 -0.45 0.39 16.69
C PHE A 53 -1.21 1.45 15.90
N VAL A 54 -0.61 2.64 15.78
CA VAL A 54 -1.17 3.78 15.04
C VAL A 54 -0.14 4.24 13.99
N PRO A 55 -0.19 3.70 12.76
CA PRO A 55 0.74 4.04 11.70
C PRO A 55 0.31 5.31 10.93
N TRP A 56 0.06 6.42 11.63
CA TRP A 56 -0.53 7.62 11.02
C TRP A 56 0.42 8.29 10.02
N VAL A 57 1.74 8.24 10.25
CA VAL A 57 2.73 8.79 9.30
C VAL A 57 2.77 7.93 8.04
N SER A 58 2.81 6.60 8.20
CA SER A 58 2.73 5.68 7.08
C SER A 58 1.45 5.85 6.26
N MET A 59 0.29 6.03 6.91
CA MET A 59 -0.99 6.33 6.23
C MET A 59 -0.93 7.64 5.44
N LEU A 60 -0.36 8.70 6.02
CA LEU A 60 -0.18 9.98 5.33
C LEU A 60 0.74 9.85 4.12
N ALA A 61 1.85 9.13 4.25
CA ALA A 61 2.79 8.90 3.14
C ALA A 61 2.11 8.16 1.98
N ILE A 62 1.34 7.11 2.26
CA ILE A 62 0.57 6.38 1.23
C ILE A 62 -0.44 7.29 0.55
N SER A 63 -1.21 8.07 1.34
CA SER A 63 -2.19 9.01 0.81
C SER A 63 -1.55 10.00 -0.16
N LEU A 64 -0.42 10.59 0.23
CA LEU A 64 0.32 11.54 -0.60
C LEU A 64 0.79 10.90 -1.92
N VAL A 65 1.34 9.69 -1.86
CA VAL A 65 1.79 8.95 -3.05
C VAL A 65 0.61 8.67 -4.00
N LEU A 66 -0.52 8.19 -3.49
CA LEU A 66 -1.71 7.93 -4.29
C LEU A 66 -2.28 9.22 -4.90
N SER A 67 -2.30 10.31 -4.14
CA SER A 67 -2.71 11.63 -4.64
C SER A 67 -1.80 12.12 -5.76
N LEU A 68 -0.47 11.99 -5.61
CA LEU A 68 0.50 12.39 -6.61
C LEU A 68 0.39 11.54 -7.89
N LEU A 69 0.24 10.22 -7.75
CA LEU A 69 0.02 9.31 -8.88
C LEU A 69 -1.28 9.64 -9.62
N SER A 70 -2.36 9.91 -8.89
CA SER A 70 -3.63 10.33 -9.47
C SER A 70 -3.50 11.67 -10.23
N ALA A 71 -2.78 12.63 -9.65
CA ALA A 71 -2.50 13.91 -10.31
C ALA A 71 -1.67 13.73 -11.59
N LEU A 72 -0.63 12.88 -11.54
CA LEU A 72 0.21 12.58 -12.70
C LEU A 72 -0.59 11.89 -13.81
N LEU A 73 -1.41 10.90 -13.48
CA LEU A 73 -2.27 10.22 -14.45
C LEU A 73 -3.32 11.14 -15.08
N ARG A 74 -3.79 12.15 -14.34
CA ARG A 74 -4.66 13.21 -14.88
C ARG A 74 -3.90 14.17 -15.80
N MET A 75 -2.62 14.43 -15.54
CA MET A 75 -1.79 15.30 -16.37
C MET A 75 -1.50 14.70 -17.76
N PHE A 76 -1.44 13.37 -17.87
CA PHE A 76 -1.26 12.66 -19.15
C PHE A 76 -2.57 12.36 -19.90
N ARG A 77 -3.72 12.83 -19.39
CA ARG A 77 -5.04 12.69 -20.01
C ARG A 77 -5.50 13.99 -20.63
#